data_AF-A0A368TJX7-F1
#
_entry.id   AF-A0A368TJX7-F1
#
_cell.length_a   1.000
_cell.length_b   1.000
_cell.length_c   1.000
_cell.angle_alpha   90.00
_cell.angle_beta   90.00
_cell.angle_gamma   90.00
#
_symmetry.space_group_name_H-M   'P 1'
#
loop_
_entity.id
_entity.type
_entity.pdbx_description
1 polymer ?
#
loop_
_entity_poly.entity_id
_entity_poly.type
_entity_poly.pdbx_seq_one_letter_code
_entity_poly.pdbx_strand_id
1 'polypeptide(L)'
;MMKGERRNSRRRRCIKLSMASITVLLILTAIAVASLAVTPVLVAAQTVEVSVNAPEYVEERATFVATIDVDDVTDLNSAQFELSFDSSVVKVNNVKRDITDGEIGGDEVPIYMCNDVSADSVMVLIMMPIGDGVSGSGYLAEIEFKVKGKAGEGCKLSLSNGVLTGLKKREGLEELELEDIPTNWIDAEIQIGVEEEADEEDEEDEEGEVDEEVTPVSSNITAWKPAEAVVNDTADESRTFNISVGRISDISWQINGTEVQTNESTREAVFTTSADIGSWNVSAIATNTTTGLSDMHTWIWRVAATATVTPTEEVDEIPPAEIEVEATPTPTLAPRITPKPTAPSTTDEKPTSTPTPPGFEAILAIAVMPIAYNLLRRGGR
;
A
#
# COMPACT_ATOMS: atom_id res chain seq x y z
N MET A 1 -92.57 1.83 2.52
CA MET A 1 -91.43 2.71 2.89
C MET A 1 -91.25 2.65 4.42
N MET A 2 -90.12 3.10 4.97
CA MET A 2 -89.83 3.14 6.43
C MET A 2 -89.71 1.78 7.17
N LYS A 3 -88.59 1.09 6.90
CA LYS A 3 -87.53 0.76 7.89
C LYS A 3 -87.94 0.59 9.38
N GLY A 4 -87.78 -0.63 9.91
CA GLY A 4 -87.82 -0.93 11.36
C GLY A 4 -86.57 -1.70 11.80
N GLU A 5 -86.06 -1.43 13.01
CA GLU A 5 -84.74 -1.89 13.47
C GLU A 5 -84.65 -3.36 13.92
N ARG A 6 -83.59 -4.05 13.47
CA ARG A 6 -83.10 -5.28 14.11
C ARG A 6 -82.20 -4.94 15.30
N ARG A 7 -82.76 -4.92 16.53
CA ARG A 7 -81.96 -4.88 17.76
C ARG A 7 -81.15 -6.17 17.91
N ASN A 8 -79.83 -6.09 17.74
CA ASN A 8 -78.93 -7.24 17.83
C ASN A 8 -78.51 -7.49 19.30
N SER A 9 -79.18 -8.42 19.98
CA SER A 9 -78.96 -8.69 21.41
C SER A 9 -77.69 -9.50 21.68
N ARG A 10 -76.55 -8.80 21.77
CA ARG A 10 -75.27 -9.38 22.21
C ARG A 10 -75.40 -9.97 23.64
N ARG A 11 -75.66 -11.27 23.75
CA ARG A 11 -75.51 -12.06 24.99
C ARG A 11 -74.06 -11.92 25.48
N ARG A 12 -73.81 -11.07 26.48
CA ARG A 12 -72.53 -11.05 27.20
C ARG A 12 -72.38 -12.37 27.97
N ARG A 13 -71.66 -13.35 27.40
CA ARG A 13 -71.16 -14.49 28.17
C ARG A 13 -70.13 -13.95 29.17
N CYS A 14 -70.53 -13.83 30.44
CA CYS A 14 -69.63 -13.43 31.51
C CYS A 14 -68.71 -14.62 31.83
N ILE A 15 -67.51 -14.63 31.24
CA ILE A 15 -66.50 -15.65 31.50
C ILE A 15 -65.94 -15.38 32.91
N LYS A 16 -66.36 -16.18 33.89
CA LYS A 16 -65.77 -16.20 35.22
C LYS A 16 -64.41 -16.87 35.17
N LEU A 17 -63.38 -16.12 34.78
CA LEU A 17 -61.98 -16.50 35.00
C LEU A 17 -61.75 -16.62 36.52
N SER A 18 -61.19 -17.75 36.95
CA SER A 18 -60.74 -17.91 38.34
C SER A 18 -59.56 -16.97 38.59
N MET A 19 -59.41 -16.46 39.82
CA MET A 19 -58.25 -15.64 40.21
C MET A 19 -56.92 -16.33 39.84
N ALA A 20 -56.83 -17.66 40.03
CA ALA A 20 -55.67 -18.46 39.66
C ALA A 20 -55.39 -18.49 38.14
N SER A 21 -56.44 -18.44 37.31
CA SER A 21 -56.29 -18.35 35.85
C SER A 21 -55.83 -16.95 35.41
N ILE A 22 -56.16 -15.91 36.17
CA ILE A 22 -55.71 -14.54 35.92
C ILE A 22 -54.23 -14.39 36.31
N THR A 23 -53.78 -14.93 37.45
CA THR A 23 -52.35 -14.92 37.79
C THR A 23 -51.51 -15.75 36.82
N VAL A 24 -51.94 -16.95 36.41
CA VAL A 24 -51.19 -17.73 35.41
C VAL A 24 -51.11 -17.02 34.06
N LEU A 25 -52.20 -16.37 33.61
CA LEU A 25 -52.18 -15.58 32.38
C LEU A 25 -51.24 -14.36 32.49
N LEU A 26 -51.28 -13.64 33.62
CA LEU A 26 -50.42 -12.49 33.86
C LEU A 26 -48.93 -12.87 33.95
N ILE A 27 -48.60 -14.01 34.57
CA ILE A 27 -47.23 -14.54 34.63
C ILE A 27 -46.76 -14.95 33.22
N LEU A 28 -47.61 -15.60 32.42
CA LEU A 28 -47.28 -15.91 31.03
C LEU A 28 -47.08 -14.65 30.17
N THR A 29 -47.87 -13.59 30.37
CA THR A 29 -47.63 -12.31 29.68
C THR A 29 -46.38 -11.59 30.20
N ALA A 30 -46.02 -11.71 31.48
CA ALA A 30 -44.79 -11.13 32.01
C ALA A 30 -43.55 -11.82 31.43
N ILE A 31 -43.58 -13.16 31.28
CA ILE A 31 -42.52 -13.93 30.63
C ILE A 31 -42.45 -13.60 29.13
N ALA A 32 -43.59 -13.42 28.45
CA ALA A 32 -43.66 -13.07 27.03
C ALA A 32 -43.28 -11.61 26.71
N VAL A 33 -43.01 -10.76 27.71
CA VAL A 33 -42.51 -9.38 27.56
C VAL A 33 -41.00 -9.27 27.86
N ALA A 34 -40.36 -10.36 28.30
CA ALA A 34 -38.92 -10.43 28.53
C ALA A 34 -38.08 -10.71 27.24
N SER A 35 -38.72 -10.86 26.09
CA SER A 35 -38.06 -11.17 24.81
C SER A 35 -37.93 -9.96 23.89
N LEU A 36 -36.74 -9.77 23.33
CA LEU A 36 -36.45 -8.88 22.19
C LEU A 36 -36.60 -7.37 22.47
N ALA A 37 -35.95 -6.91 23.54
CA ALA A 37 -35.21 -5.65 23.45
C ALA A 37 -34.01 -5.88 22.51
N VAL A 38 -34.25 -5.85 21.19
CA VAL A 38 -33.16 -5.76 20.21
C VAL A 38 -32.58 -4.36 20.35
N THR A 39 -31.53 -4.23 21.15
CA THR A 39 -30.63 -3.09 21.03
C THR A 39 -30.13 -3.09 19.59
N PRO A 40 -30.37 -2.03 18.78
CA PRO A 40 -29.67 -1.93 17.53
C PRO A 40 -28.19 -1.92 17.87
N VAL A 41 -27.46 -2.92 17.39
CA VAL A 41 -25.99 -2.84 17.37
C VAL A 41 -25.71 -1.62 16.52
N LEU A 42 -25.15 -0.56 17.12
CA LEU A 42 -24.51 0.47 16.35
C LEU A 42 -23.27 -0.18 15.75
N VAL A 43 -23.45 -0.75 14.57
CA VAL A 43 -22.37 -0.99 13.63
C VAL A 43 -21.84 0.40 13.32
N ALA A 44 -20.75 0.77 13.99
CA ALA A 44 -19.92 1.86 13.50
C ALA A 44 -19.54 1.46 12.07
N ALA A 45 -19.75 2.37 11.11
CA ALA A 45 -19.22 2.16 9.78
C ALA A 45 -17.69 2.10 9.94
N GLN A 46 -17.09 0.94 9.71
CA GLN A 46 -15.64 0.82 9.72
C GLN A 46 -15.14 1.62 8.52
N THR A 47 -14.49 2.74 8.81
CA THR A 47 -13.86 3.59 7.79
C THR A 47 -12.49 3.03 7.51
N VAL A 48 -12.27 2.59 6.28
CA VAL A 48 -10.94 2.19 5.79
C VAL A 48 -10.05 3.44 5.77
N GLU A 49 -8.86 3.35 6.33
CA GLU A 49 -7.89 4.43 6.28
C GLU A 49 -7.08 4.36 4.99
N VAL A 50 -6.89 5.51 4.34
CA VAL A 50 -6.01 5.68 3.19
C VAL A 50 -5.08 6.86 3.48
N SER A 51 -3.78 6.68 3.39
CA SER A 51 -2.79 7.70 3.76
C SER A 51 -1.75 7.91 2.68
N VAL A 52 -1.16 9.10 2.61
CA VAL A 52 0.15 9.27 1.97
C VAL A 52 1.22 8.81 2.95
N ASN A 53 2.04 7.84 2.55
CA ASN A 53 3.27 7.47 3.24
C ASN A 53 4.46 8.03 2.45
N ALA A 54 5.24 8.89 3.08
CA ALA A 54 6.36 9.60 2.46
C ALA A 54 7.44 9.89 3.51
N PRO A 55 8.73 9.96 3.13
CA PRO A 55 9.81 10.33 4.04
C PRO A 55 9.66 11.78 4.53
N GLU A 56 9.77 11.99 5.84
CA GLU A 56 9.67 13.31 6.49
C GLU A 56 10.74 14.29 5.97
N TYR A 57 11.95 13.78 5.66
CA TYR A 57 13.08 14.55 5.14
C TYR A 57 13.58 14.00 3.80
N VAL A 58 13.90 14.89 2.86
CA VAL A 58 14.51 14.53 1.56
C VAL A 58 15.62 15.49 1.13
N GLU A 59 16.73 14.95 0.63
CA GLU A 59 17.87 15.73 0.15
C GLU A 59 17.54 16.62 -1.06
N GLU A 60 18.24 17.77 -1.17
CA GLU A 60 18.15 18.62 -2.36
C GLU A 60 18.45 17.84 -3.64
N ARG A 61 17.58 17.97 -4.65
CA ARG A 61 17.74 17.45 -6.03
C ARG A 61 17.65 15.91 -6.16
N ALA A 62 17.46 15.20 -5.04
CA ALA A 62 17.26 13.77 -4.97
C ALA A 62 15.92 13.32 -5.59
N THR A 63 15.65 12.03 -5.51
CA THR A 63 14.37 11.38 -5.83
C THR A 63 13.94 10.54 -4.65
N PHE A 64 12.66 10.57 -4.32
CA PHE A 64 12.05 9.74 -3.28
C PHE A 64 10.77 9.09 -3.82
N VAL A 65 10.36 7.99 -3.18
CA VAL A 65 9.07 7.35 -3.45
C VAL A 65 8.12 7.70 -2.30
N ALA A 66 6.86 7.97 -2.64
CA ALA A 66 5.76 7.99 -1.69
C ALA A 66 4.73 6.93 -2.12
N THR A 67 4.15 6.21 -1.16
CA THR A 67 3.06 5.25 -1.40
C THR A 67 1.74 5.80 -0.90
N ILE A 68 0.64 5.33 -1.50
CA ILE A 68 -0.71 5.62 -1.03
C ILE A 68 -1.23 4.38 -0.30
N ASP A 69 -0.95 4.31 0.99
CA ASP A 69 -1.17 3.13 1.83
C ASP A 69 -2.66 3.00 2.19
N VAL A 70 -3.10 1.76 2.43
CA VAL A 70 -4.49 1.41 2.80
C VAL A 70 -4.51 0.25 3.80
N ASP A 71 -5.35 0.34 4.83
CA ASP A 71 -5.43 -0.65 5.91
C ASP A 71 -6.79 -1.40 5.98
N ASP A 72 -6.72 -2.72 6.20
CA ASP A 72 -7.83 -3.69 6.35
C ASP A 72 -9.00 -3.50 5.35
N VAL A 73 -8.68 -3.25 4.08
CA VAL A 73 -9.72 -3.13 3.02
C VAL A 73 -10.31 -4.51 2.71
N THR A 74 -11.61 -4.55 2.38
CA THR A 74 -12.32 -5.80 2.04
C THR A 74 -12.93 -5.73 0.63
N ASP A 75 -12.74 -6.79 -0.17
CA ASP A 75 -13.26 -6.98 -1.53
C ASP A 75 -13.03 -5.78 -2.50
N LEU A 76 -11.96 -4.99 -2.32
CA LEU A 76 -11.68 -3.77 -3.11
C LEU A 76 -11.61 -4.07 -4.62
N ASN A 77 -12.43 -3.38 -5.43
CA ASN A 77 -12.48 -3.56 -6.89
C ASN A 77 -11.93 -2.35 -7.67
N SER A 78 -12.11 -1.14 -7.17
CA SER A 78 -11.59 0.07 -7.82
C SER A 78 -11.31 1.18 -6.82
N ALA A 79 -10.27 1.96 -7.10
CA ALA A 79 -9.89 3.14 -6.32
C ALA A 79 -9.69 4.33 -7.26
N GLN A 80 -10.04 5.53 -6.81
CA GLN A 80 -9.71 6.78 -7.47
C GLN A 80 -9.26 7.80 -6.43
N PHE A 81 -8.22 8.57 -6.74
CA PHE A 81 -7.83 9.75 -5.96
C PHE A 81 -7.12 10.77 -6.83
N GLU A 82 -7.07 12.01 -6.33
CA GLU A 82 -6.28 13.11 -6.89
C GLU A 82 -5.25 13.54 -5.83
N LEU A 83 -3.97 13.33 -6.14
CA LEU A 83 -2.83 13.66 -5.29
C LEU A 83 -2.26 15.02 -5.71
N SER A 84 -2.22 15.96 -4.78
CA SER A 84 -1.77 17.34 -4.99
C SER A 84 -0.50 17.65 -4.19
N PHE A 85 0.38 18.48 -4.76
CA PHE A 85 1.72 18.78 -4.25
C PHE A 85 2.23 20.13 -4.79
N ASP A 86 3.15 20.79 -4.10
CA ASP A 86 3.74 22.04 -4.60
C ASP A 86 4.75 21.74 -5.73
N SER A 87 4.40 22.10 -6.97
CA SER A 87 5.27 21.85 -8.13
C SER A 87 6.44 22.84 -8.26
N SER A 88 6.64 23.77 -7.32
CA SER A 88 7.92 24.48 -7.17
C SER A 88 8.91 23.68 -6.33
N VAL A 89 8.42 22.90 -5.35
CA VAL A 89 9.25 22.10 -4.41
C VAL A 89 9.53 20.69 -4.92
N VAL A 90 8.55 20.01 -5.53
CA VAL A 90 8.70 18.64 -6.08
C VAL A 90 8.20 18.49 -7.53
N LYS A 91 8.37 17.30 -8.13
CA LYS A 91 7.79 16.91 -9.42
C LYS A 91 7.81 15.41 -9.69
N VAL A 92 6.65 14.85 -10.06
CA VAL A 92 6.53 13.62 -10.87
C VAL A 92 7.02 13.94 -12.30
N ASN A 93 8.02 13.25 -12.83
CA ASN A 93 8.63 13.65 -14.11
C ASN A 93 7.84 13.23 -15.35
N ASN A 94 7.26 12.04 -15.29
CA ASN A 94 6.41 11.41 -16.29
C ASN A 94 5.38 10.53 -15.58
N VAL A 95 4.14 11.04 -15.46
CA VAL A 95 3.03 10.39 -14.74
C VAL A 95 2.76 8.93 -15.14
N LYS A 96 3.18 8.50 -16.35
CA LYS A 96 2.99 7.12 -16.87
C LYS A 96 4.20 6.19 -16.71
N ARG A 97 5.17 6.58 -15.88
CA ARG A 97 6.36 5.79 -15.52
C ARG A 97 6.64 5.93 -14.03
N ASP A 98 6.54 7.16 -13.56
CA ASP A 98 6.90 7.60 -12.23
C ASP A 98 5.71 7.43 -11.26
N ILE A 99 4.64 6.80 -11.70
CA ILE A 99 3.56 6.25 -10.86
C ILE A 99 3.45 4.77 -11.25
N THR A 100 3.58 3.87 -10.27
CA THR A 100 3.62 2.42 -10.43
C THR A 100 2.50 1.72 -9.65
N ASP A 101 2.16 0.51 -10.12
CA ASP A 101 1.06 -0.31 -9.61
C ASP A 101 1.23 -0.67 -8.12
N GLY A 102 0.12 -0.88 -7.41
CA GLY A 102 0.11 -1.18 -5.98
C GLY A 102 0.24 -2.67 -5.64
N GLU A 103 0.35 -2.98 -4.35
CA GLU A 103 0.23 -4.34 -3.80
C GLU A 103 -0.61 -4.31 -2.51
N ILE A 104 -1.62 -5.18 -2.39
CA ILE A 104 -2.40 -5.36 -1.16
C ILE A 104 -2.44 -6.86 -0.83
N GLY A 105 -2.02 -7.22 0.39
CA GLY A 105 -2.00 -8.61 0.85
C GLY A 105 -1.11 -9.59 0.05
N GLY A 106 -0.27 -9.09 -0.86
CA GLY A 106 0.51 -9.89 -1.82
C GLY A 106 -0.12 -10.05 -3.21
N ASP A 107 -1.28 -9.43 -3.48
CA ASP A 107 -1.90 -9.36 -4.80
C ASP A 107 -1.66 -7.97 -5.45
N GLU A 108 -1.37 -7.97 -6.76
CA GLU A 108 -1.09 -6.79 -7.59
C GLU A 108 -2.35 -5.90 -7.78
N VAL A 109 -2.21 -4.59 -7.61
CA VAL A 109 -3.28 -3.59 -7.67
C VAL A 109 -3.06 -2.65 -8.87
N PRO A 110 -3.59 -2.98 -10.06
CA PRO A 110 -3.22 -2.31 -11.31
C PRO A 110 -3.86 -0.93 -11.49
N ILE A 111 -3.02 0.04 -11.86
CA ILE A 111 -3.42 1.39 -12.28
C ILE A 111 -3.97 1.32 -13.70
N TYR A 112 -5.29 1.44 -13.80
CA TYR A 112 -5.99 1.50 -15.08
C TYR A 112 -5.72 2.81 -15.83
N MET A 113 -5.55 3.93 -15.11
CA MET A 113 -5.25 5.23 -15.71
C MET A 113 -4.60 6.21 -14.73
N CYS A 114 -3.49 6.83 -15.13
CA CYS A 114 -2.90 8.00 -14.48
C CYS A 114 -2.77 9.17 -15.47
N ASN A 115 -3.04 10.40 -15.03
CA ASN A 115 -2.88 11.62 -15.84
C ASN A 115 -2.53 12.85 -14.97
N ASP A 116 -1.78 13.79 -15.55
CA ASP A 116 -1.64 15.16 -15.05
C ASP A 116 -3.01 15.86 -15.03
N VAL A 117 -3.39 16.45 -13.89
CA VAL A 117 -4.57 17.34 -13.77
C VAL A 117 -4.13 18.79 -13.89
N SER A 118 -3.01 19.13 -13.26
CA SER A 118 -2.32 20.42 -13.36
C SER A 118 -0.80 20.21 -13.28
N ALA A 119 0.00 21.25 -13.06
CA ALA A 119 1.41 21.08 -12.71
C ALA A 119 1.60 20.53 -11.27
N ASP A 120 0.60 20.78 -10.41
CA ASP A 120 0.58 20.61 -8.96
C ASP A 120 -0.36 19.46 -8.52
N SER A 121 -0.89 18.67 -9.47
CA SER A 121 -1.88 17.62 -9.21
C SER A 121 -1.88 16.52 -10.27
N VAL A 122 -1.99 15.27 -9.81
CA VAL A 122 -2.15 14.06 -10.64
C VAL A 122 -3.36 13.25 -10.19
N MET A 123 -4.12 12.70 -11.15
CA MET A 123 -5.26 11.81 -10.88
C MET A 123 -4.86 10.37 -11.19
N VAL A 124 -5.13 9.48 -10.23
CA VAL A 124 -4.91 8.04 -10.33
C VAL A 124 -6.25 7.32 -10.27
N LEU A 125 -6.45 6.35 -11.16
CA LEU A 125 -7.61 5.47 -11.25
C LEU A 125 -7.14 4.03 -11.39
N ILE A 126 -7.54 3.21 -10.44
CA ILE A 126 -7.20 1.79 -10.26
C ILE A 126 -8.46 0.97 -10.52
N MET A 127 -8.32 -0.15 -11.22
CA MET A 127 -9.43 -1.06 -11.50
C MET A 127 -8.93 -2.50 -11.57
N MET A 128 -9.33 -3.31 -10.59
CA MET A 128 -9.07 -4.75 -10.58
C MET A 128 -9.72 -5.43 -11.80
N PRO A 129 -9.24 -6.62 -12.20
CA PRO A 129 -9.88 -7.39 -13.27
C PRO A 129 -11.37 -7.68 -13.00
N ILE A 130 -12.15 -7.85 -14.07
CA ILE A 130 -13.62 -7.89 -13.98
C ILE A 130 -14.09 -9.14 -13.23
N GLY A 131 -14.50 -8.94 -11.98
CA GLY A 131 -15.03 -9.98 -11.09
C GLY A 131 -14.15 -10.28 -9.88
N ASP A 132 -12.95 -9.72 -9.85
CA ASP A 132 -11.97 -9.90 -8.78
C ASP A 132 -11.97 -8.70 -7.82
N GLY A 133 -11.57 -8.94 -6.57
CA GLY A 133 -11.42 -7.91 -5.56
C GLY A 133 -10.41 -8.35 -4.50
N VAL A 134 -9.57 -7.41 -4.06
CA VAL A 134 -8.44 -7.67 -3.13
C VAL A 134 -8.81 -7.31 -1.68
N SER A 135 -8.14 -7.89 -0.69
CA SER A 135 -8.42 -7.64 0.73
C SER A 135 -7.16 -7.70 1.59
N GLY A 136 -7.16 -6.96 2.70
CA GLY A 136 -6.02 -6.80 3.61
C GLY A 136 -5.46 -5.38 3.56
N SER A 137 -4.19 -5.24 3.94
CA SER A 137 -3.46 -3.96 3.96
C SER A 137 -2.34 -3.95 2.91
N GLY A 138 -1.89 -2.75 2.53
CA GLY A 138 -0.85 -2.55 1.52
C GLY A 138 -0.89 -1.14 0.96
N TYR A 139 -0.60 -0.98 -0.33
CA TYR A 139 -0.62 0.32 -1.02
C TYR A 139 -1.35 0.26 -2.37
N LEU A 140 -2.02 1.36 -2.71
CA LEU A 140 -2.81 1.54 -3.92
C LEU A 140 -1.95 1.95 -5.13
N ALA A 141 -0.86 2.69 -4.88
CA ALA A 141 0.09 3.15 -5.89
C ALA A 141 1.41 3.59 -5.23
N GLU A 142 2.50 3.49 -5.98
CA GLU A 142 3.78 4.16 -5.73
C GLU A 142 3.89 5.41 -6.59
N ILE A 143 4.56 6.47 -6.11
CA ILE A 143 4.85 7.70 -6.85
C ILE A 143 6.32 8.10 -6.63
N GLU A 144 7.14 8.11 -7.70
CA GLU A 144 8.48 8.71 -7.70
C GLU A 144 8.37 10.23 -7.87
N PHE A 145 8.82 10.96 -6.85
CA PHE A 145 8.98 12.40 -6.87
C PHE A 145 10.45 12.78 -7.01
N LYS A 146 10.71 13.83 -7.79
CA LYS A 146 12.00 14.52 -7.84
C LYS A 146 11.96 15.85 -7.11
N VAL A 147 12.94 16.07 -6.24
CA VAL A 147 13.12 17.34 -5.52
C VAL A 147 13.59 18.45 -6.47
N LYS A 148 12.97 19.62 -6.36
CA LYS A 148 13.34 20.90 -6.98
C LYS A 148 13.67 21.99 -5.96
N GLY A 149 13.03 21.92 -4.78
CA GLY A 149 13.17 22.87 -3.68
C GLY A 149 14.56 22.85 -3.06
N LYS A 150 14.73 23.74 -2.09
CA LYS A 150 15.96 23.97 -1.32
C LYS A 150 15.77 23.63 0.15
N ALA A 151 16.87 23.40 0.85
CA ALA A 151 16.86 23.17 2.30
C ALA A 151 16.01 24.21 3.06
N GLY A 152 15.08 23.74 3.90
CA GLY A 152 14.11 24.56 4.64
C GLY A 152 12.81 24.88 3.91
N GLU A 153 12.61 24.39 2.68
CA GLU A 153 11.32 24.44 1.98
C GLU A 153 10.51 23.17 2.31
N GLY A 154 9.23 23.31 2.68
CA GLY A 154 8.32 22.19 2.93
C GLY A 154 7.37 21.94 1.76
N CYS A 155 6.84 20.72 1.63
CA CYS A 155 5.81 20.37 0.65
C CYS A 155 4.77 19.43 1.27
N LYS A 156 3.51 19.87 1.31
CA LYS A 156 2.38 19.02 1.69
C LYS A 156 1.87 18.21 0.50
N LEU A 157 1.80 16.89 0.69
CA LEU A 157 1.24 15.92 -0.26
C LEU A 157 -0.20 15.63 0.18
N SER A 158 -1.19 16.20 -0.53
CA SER A 158 -2.60 16.15 -0.09
C SER A 158 -3.49 15.34 -1.02
N LEU A 159 -4.30 14.44 -0.44
CA LEU A 159 -5.24 13.58 -1.15
C LEU A 159 -6.63 14.22 -1.23
N SER A 160 -7.25 14.12 -2.40
CA SER A 160 -8.57 14.69 -2.67
C SER A 160 -9.34 13.86 -3.69
N ASN A 161 -10.64 14.13 -3.85
CA ASN A 161 -11.53 13.41 -4.79
C ASN A 161 -11.48 11.87 -4.66
N GLY A 162 -11.16 11.41 -3.45
CA GLY A 162 -10.92 10.02 -3.10
C GLY A 162 -12.19 9.18 -3.00
N VAL A 163 -12.20 8.02 -3.67
CA VAL A 163 -13.27 7.02 -3.62
C VAL A 163 -12.65 5.62 -3.70
N LEU A 164 -13.02 4.75 -2.75
CA LEU A 164 -12.80 3.30 -2.84
C LEU A 164 -14.16 2.61 -3.07
N THR A 165 -14.18 1.57 -3.89
CA THR A 165 -15.40 0.80 -4.20
C THR A 165 -15.10 -0.70 -4.18
N GLY A 166 -15.86 -1.47 -3.40
CA GLY A 166 -15.70 -2.91 -3.23
C GLY A 166 -16.73 -3.74 -4.00
N LEU A 167 -16.40 -5.00 -4.27
CA LEU A 167 -17.35 -6.01 -4.75
C LEU A 167 -18.31 -6.41 -3.64
N LYS A 168 -19.60 -6.41 -3.94
CA LYS A 168 -20.65 -6.92 -3.06
C LYS A 168 -21.36 -8.11 -3.67
N LYS A 169 -21.09 -9.29 -3.10
CA LYS A 169 -21.76 -10.56 -3.43
C LYS A 169 -23.07 -10.66 -2.63
N ARG A 170 -24.22 -10.31 -3.22
CA ARG A 170 -25.53 -10.48 -2.56
C ARG A 170 -25.94 -11.96 -2.60
N GLU A 171 -26.26 -12.54 -1.44
CA GLU A 171 -26.77 -13.92 -1.36
C GLU A 171 -27.99 -14.12 -2.30
N GLY A 172 -27.91 -15.14 -3.16
CA GLY A 172 -28.97 -15.50 -4.09
C GLY A 172 -29.00 -14.77 -5.44
N LEU A 173 -27.97 -13.97 -5.78
CA LEU A 173 -27.79 -13.41 -7.12
C LEU A 173 -26.43 -13.80 -7.72
N GLU A 174 -26.41 -13.98 -9.05
CA GLU A 174 -25.19 -14.23 -9.85
C GLU A 174 -24.56 -12.92 -10.38
N GLU A 175 -25.25 -11.78 -10.25
CA GLU A 175 -24.70 -10.47 -10.60
C GLU A 175 -23.93 -9.88 -9.42
N LEU A 176 -22.66 -9.53 -9.64
CA LEU A 176 -21.86 -8.75 -8.69
C LEU A 176 -22.37 -7.31 -8.65
N GLU A 177 -22.43 -6.74 -7.45
CA GLU A 177 -22.70 -5.32 -7.23
C GLU A 177 -21.42 -4.60 -6.79
N LEU A 178 -21.42 -3.28 -6.91
CA LEU A 178 -20.37 -2.39 -6.43
C LEU A 178 -20.95 -1.49 -5.34
N GLU A 179 -20.21 -1.30 -4.25
CA GLU A 179 -20.60 -0.44 -3.13
C GLU A 179 -19.41 0.41 -2.68
N ASP A 180 -19.67 1.69 -2.39
CA ASP A 180 -18.64 2.62 -1.93
C ASP A 180 -18.16 2.26 -0.52
N ILE A 181 -16.85 2.13 -0.35
CA ILE A 181 -16.21 1.84 0.94
C ILE A 181 -16.05 3.17 1.68
N PRO A 182 -16.62 3.32 2.90
CA PRO A 182 -16.40 4.51 3.73
C PRO A 182 -14.91 4.67 4.04
N THR A 183 -14.36 5.86 3.80
CA THR A 183 -12.92 6.09 3.86
C THR A 183 -12.54 7.33 4.66
N ASN A 184 -11.42 7.22 5.40
CA ASN A 184 -10.66 8.35 5.92
C ASN A 184 -9.46 8.59 5.00
N TRP A 185 -9.12 9.84 4.71
CA TRP A 185 -8.02 10.20 3.81
C TRP A 185 -7.03 11.09 4.57
N ILE A 186 -5.77 10.67 4.65
CA ILE A 186 -4.70 11.33 5.41
C ILE A 186 -3.62 11.85 4.46
N ASP A 187 -3.30 13.13 4.63
CA ASP A 187 -2.25 13.84 3.91
C ASP A 187 -0.88 13.66 4.60
N ALA A 188 0.22 13.76 3.85
CA ALA A 188 1.58 13.85 4.40
C ALA A 188 2.20 15.24 4.17
N GLU A 189 3.28 15.53 4.88
CA GLU A 189 4.14 16.69 4.64
C GLU A 189 5.60 16.25 4.69
N ILE A 190 6.41 16.81 3.79
CA ILE A 190 7.85 16.54 3.71
C ILE A 190 8.63 17.86 3.84
N GLN A 191 9.86 17.77 4.33
CA GLN A 191 10.80 18.88 4.40
C GLN A 191 12.00 18.60 3.48
N ILE A 192 12.37 19.57 2.64
CA ILE A 192 13.64 19.50 1.92
C ILE A 192 14.74 19.88 2.90
N GLY A 193 15.77 19.04 3.06
CA GLY A 193 16.82 19.26 4.04
C GLY A 193 17.90 18.19 4.04
N VAL A 194 18.75 18.26 5.06
CA VAL A 194 19.62 17.18 5.50
C VAL A 194 19.12 16.79 6.88
N GLU A 195 19.11 15.50 7.21
CA GLU A 195 18.91 15.04 8.58
C GLU A 195 20.05 15.64 9.44
N GLU A 196 19.73 16.48 10.42
CA GLU A 196 20.74 17.00 11.35
C GLU A 196 21.20 15.87 12.26
N GLU A 197 22.19 15.10 11.76
CA GLU A 197 23.10 14.27 12.55
C GLU A 197 23.49 15.07 13.80
N ALA A 198 22.95 14.67 14.96
CA ALA A 198 23.00 15.50 16.15
C ALA A 198 24.46 15.67 16.62
N ASP A 199 25.03 16.86 16.42
CA ASP A 199 26.42 17.18 16.78
C ASP A 199 26.69 16.79 18.25
N GLU A 200 27.63 15.86 18.45
CA GLU A 200 28.09 15.43 19.78
C GLU A 200 28.98 16.50 20.45
N GLU A 201 28.47 17.72 20.68
CA GLU A 201 29.18 18.78 21.41
C GLU A 201 28.54 19.11 22.77
N ASP A 202 29.28 18.70 23.80
CA ASP A 202 29.41 19.21 25.18
C ASP A 202 28.22 19.17 26.18
N GLU A 203 28.45 18.41 27.25
CA GLU A 203 27.81 18.59 28.55
C GLU A 203 28.29 19.90 29.23
N GLU A 204 27.40 20.86 29.52
CA GLU A 204 27.49 21.69 30.75
C GLU A 204 26.13 22.35 31.08
N ASP A 205 25.85 22.54 32.37
CA ASP A 205 24.52 22.87 32.91
C ASP A 205 24.04 24.33 32.66
N GLU A 206 22.74 24.55 32.43
CA GLU A 206 21.94 25.49 33.25
C GLU A 206 20.41 25.25 33.14
N GLU A 207 19.65 25.60 34.19
CA GLU A 207 18.21 25.30 34.32
C GLU A 207 17.30 26.36 33.65
N GLY A 208 16.19 25.92 33.04
CA GLY A 208 15.14 26.83 32.56
C GLY A 208 13.81 26.14 32.19
N GLU A 209 12.77 26.32 33.01
CA GLU A 209 11.39 25.93 32.65
C GLU A 209 10.80 26.89 31.59
N VAL A 210 10.27 26.32 30.49
CA VAL A 210 9.20 26.92 29.69
C VAL A 210 8.25 25.80 29.28
N ASP A 211 6.93 26.01 29.45
CA ASP A 211 5.91 25.06 29.03
C ASP A 211 5.81 25.01 27.49
N GLU A 212 5.83 23.81 26.88
CA GLU A 212 5.33 23.63 25.50
C GLU A 212 4.55 22.31 25.33
N GLU A 213 3.73 22.26 24.29
CA GLU A 213 2.56 21.38 24.19
C GLU A 213 2.93 19.98 23.67
N VAL A 214 2.57 18.93 24.43
CA VAL A 214 2.93 17.54 24.09
C VAL A 214 2.12 17.03 22.90
N THR A 215 2.68 17.18 21.70
CA THR A 215 2.37 16.30 20.56
C THR A 215 2.85 14.87 20.86
N PRO A 216 2.16 13.83 20.38
CA PRO A 216 2.58 12.45 20.61
C PRO A 216 3.91 12.19 19.89
N VAL A 217 4.93 11.83 20.67
CA VAL A 217 6.30 11.68 20.16
C VAL A 217 6.39 10.52 19.17
N SER A 218 6.80 10.88 17.95
CA SER A 218 7.53 10.15 16.92
C SER A 218 8.04 8.73 17.24
N SER A 219 8.02 7.89 16.19
CA SER A 219 8.56 6.54 16.12
C SER A 219 9.90 6.38 16.83
N ASN A 220 10.09 5.22 17.47
CA ASN A 220 11.27 4.94 18.29
C ASN A 220 12.42 4.36 17.44
N ILE A 221 12.10 3.61 16.38
CA ILE A 221 13.05 3.11 15.38
C ILE A 221 13.20 4.15 14.27
N THR A 222 14.42 4.64 14.06
CA THR A 222 14.71 5.70 13.09
C THR A 222 15.40 5.17 11.82
N ALA A 223 16.16 4.09 11.91
CA ALA A 223 16.81 3.47 10.76
C ALA A 223 16.97 1.95 10.92
N TRP A 224 17.12 1.24 9.80
CA TRP A 224 17.28 -0.22 9.77
C TRP A 224 18.06 -0.69 8.54
N LYS A 225 18.76 -1.84 8.64
CA LYS A 225 19.42 -2.51 7.50
C LYS A 225 19.24 -4.02 7.59
N PRO A 226 19.00 -4.75 6.48
CA PRO A 226 18.83 -4.25 5.11
C PRO A 226 17.63 -3.30 4.96
N ALA A 227 17.72 -2.32 4.06
CA ALA A 227 16.61 -1.38 3.82
C ALA A 227 15.45 -2.04 3.06
N GLU A 228 15.75 -3.09 2.28
CA GLU A 228 14.78 -3.94 1.59
C GLU A 228 13.95 -4.75 2.59
N ALA A 229 12.62 -4.60 2.56
CA ALA A 229 11.70 -5.36 3.41
C ALA A 229 11.70 -6.88 3.12
N VAL A 230 12.16 -7.30 1.93
CA VAL A 230 12.31 -8.72 1.54
C VAL A 230 13.78 -9.04 1.27
N VAL A 231 14.40 -9.78 2.17
CA VAL A 231 15.84 -10.12 2.11
C VAL A 231 16.00 -11.54 1.59
N ASN A 232 16.99 -11.80 0.72
CA ASN A 232 17.22 -13.12 0.13
C ASN A 232 18.66 -13.61 0.38
N ASP A 233 18.81 -14.87 0.82
CA ASP A 233 20.08 -15.50 1.18
C ASP A 233 20.19 -16.95 0.68
N THR A 234 21.41 -17.49 0.66
CA THR A 234 21.61 -18.92 0.49
C THR A 234 21.55 -19.69 1.82
N ALA A 235 21.21 -20.98 1.76
CA ALA A 235 21.22 -21.87 2.92
C ALA A 235 22.61 -21.90 3.59
N ASP A 236 22.63 -21.95 4.92
CA ASP A 236 23.83 -21.83 5.77
C ASP A 236 24.55 -20.46 5.71
N GLU A 237 24.08 -19.50 4.91
CA GLU A 237 24.60 -18.12 4.90
C GLU A 237 24.10 -17.31 6.10
N SER A 238 24.96 -16.46 6.67
CA SER A 238 24.63 -15.64 7.83
C SER A 238 24.22 -14.23 7.41
N ARG A 239 22.94 -13.88 7.60
CA ARG A 239 22.45 -12.51 7.43
C ARG A 239 22.66 -11.71 8.71
N THR A 240 23.00 -10.44 8.55
CA THR A 240 22.99 -9.44 9.63
C THR A 240 21.85 -8.46 9.39
N PHE A 241 21.07 -8.24 10.44
CA PHE A 241 20.06 -7.21 10.57
C PHE A 241 20.56 -6.18 11.59
N ASN A 242 20.22 -4.90 11.41
CA ASN A 242 20.41 -3.88 12.44
C ASN A 242 19.24 -2.89 12.47
N ILE A 243 19.09 -2.25 13.63
CA ILE A 243 18.25 -1.06 13.80
C ILE A 243 19.03 0.00 14.59
N SER A 244 18.71 1.26 14.31
CA SER A 244 19.07 2.42 15.12
C SER A 244 17.78 3.05 15.64
N VAL A 245 17.80 3.53 16.89
CA VAL A 245 16.65 4.08 17.60
C VAL A 245 16.96 5.48 18.12
N GLY A 246 16.07 6.43 17.87
CA GLY A 246 16.30 7.85 18.22
C GLY A 246 16.41 8.10 19.72
N ARG A 247 15.88 7.19 20.55
CA ARG A 247 15.93 7.26 22.02
C ARG A 247 16.35 5.93 22.62
N ILE A 248 17.07 6.00 23.74
CA ILE A 248 17.60 4.84 24.49
C ILE A 248 16.47 3.86 24.80
N SER A 249 16.61 2.62 24.30
CA SER A 249 15.53 1.63 24.30
C SER A 249 16.04 0.21 24.54
N ASP A 250 15.16 -0.62 25.10
CA ASP A 250 15.35 -2.06 25.19
C ASP A 250 14.81 -2.71 23.90
N ILE A 251 15.68 -3.41 23.19
CA ILE A 251 15.36 -4.05 21.90
C ILE A 251 15.10 -5.54 22.11
N SER A 252 14.01 -6.06 21.54
CA SER A 252 13.67 -7.49 21.43
C SER A 252 13.73 -7.91 19.97
N TRP A 253 14.67 -8.78 19.63
CA TRP A 253 14.77 -9.42 18.32
C TRP A 253 13.97 -10.72 18.31
N GLN A 254 13.15 -10.92 17.28
CA GLN A 254 12.29 -12.09 17.16
C GLN A 254 12.40 -12.73 15.78
N ILE A 255 12.29 -14.06 15.73
CA ILE A 255 12.08 -14.83 14.50
C ILE A 255 10.74 -15.54 14.60
N ASN A 256 9.85 -15.32 13.64
CA ASN A 256 8.49 -15.86 13.60
C ASN A 256 7.72 -15.65 14.93
N GLY A 257 7.88 -14.46 15.55
CA GLY A 257 7.27 -14.09 16.82
C GLY A 257 7.87 -14.77 18.06
N THR A 258 9.03 -15.42 17.95
CA THR A 258 9.79 -15.98 19.07
C THR A 258 11.02 -15.13 19.32
N GLU A 259 11.18 -14.60 20.54
CA GLU A 259 12.36 -13.83 20.95
C GLU A 259 13.64 -14.68 20.90
N VAL A 260 14.70 -14.11 20.32
CA VAL A 260 16.01 -14.77 20.09
C VAL A 260 17.20 -13.98 20.63
N GLN A 261 17.09 -12.66 20.78
CA GLN A 261 18.11 -11.79 21.37
C GLN A 261 17.45 -10.56 21.98
N THR A 262 18.02 -10.04 23.06
CA THR A 262 17.70 -8.69 23.59
C THR A 262 18.94 -7.80 23.66
N ASN A 263 18.73 -6.49 23.57
CA ASN A 263 19.74 -5.46 23.82
C ASN A 263 19.13 -4.38 24.75
N GLU A 264 19.59 -4.32 25.99
CA GLU A 264 19.04 -3.38 27.00
C GLU A 264 19.66 -1.99 26.87
N SER A 265 18.83 -0.94 26.92
CA SER A 265 19.21 0.48 26.96
C SER A 265 20.22 0.90 25.88
N THR A 266 19.97 0.51 24.64
CA THR A 266 20.81 0.82 23.47
C THR A 266 20.22 1.90 22.56
N ARG A 267 21.07 2.56 21.75
CA ARG A 267 20.67 3.36 20.58
C ARG A 267 20.84 2.62 19.24
N GLU A 268 21.64 1.56 19.22
CA GLU A 268 21.79 0.69 18.04
C GLU A 268 21.80 -0.77 18.50
N ALA A 269 21.20 -1.65 17.69
CA ALA A 269 21.21 -3.08 17.92
C ALA A 269 21.53 -3.82 16.62
N VAL A 270 22.25 -4.94 16.74
CA VAL A 270 22.71 -5.77 15.61
C VAL A 270 22.47 -7.23 15.94
N PHE A 271 21.76 -7.92 15.04
CA PHE A 271 21.46 -9.35 15.13
C PHE A 271 21.98 -10.07 13.89
N THR A 272 22.86 -11.06 14.08
CA THR A 272 23.44 -11.88 13.01
C THR A 272 23.08 -13.35 13.22
N THR A 273 22.48 -13.98 12.21
CA THR A 273 22.10 -15.39 12.25
C THR A 273 22.12 -16.03 10.86
N SER A 274 22.27 -17.35 10.80
CA SER A 274 21.88 -18.17 9.64
C SER A 274 20.54 -18.87 9.93
N ALA A 275 19.92 -19.47 8.91
CA ALA A 275 18.70 -20.26 9.04
C ALA A 275 18.59 -21.33 7.94
N ASP A 276 17.67 -22.29 8.14
CA ASP A 276 17.33 -23.30 7.13
C ASP A 276 16.54 -22.70 5.95
N ILE A 277 16.48 -23.45 4.84
CA ILE A 277 15.69 -23.12 3.64
C ILE A 277 14.22 -22.88 4.02
N GLY A 278 13.70 -21.68 3.75
CA GLY A 278 12.37 -21.26 4.17
C GLY A 278 12.11 -19.77 4.04
N SER A 279 11.03 -19.31 4.65
CA SER A 279 10.72 -17.89 4.83
C SER A 279 10.56 -17.60 6.31
N TRP A 280 11.18 -16.53 6.78
CA TRP A 280 11.32 -16.19 8.20
C TRP A 280 10.94 -14.72 8.40
N ASN A 281 9.99 -14.44 9.27
CA ASN A 281 9.67 -13.08 9.68
C ASN A 281 10.66 -12.70 10.79
N VAL A 282 11.59 -11.79 10.50
CA VAL A 282 12.54 -11.24 11.48
C VAL A 282 11.98 -9.91 11.94
N SER A 283 11.73 -9.74 13.23
CA SER A 283 11.17 -8.51 13.80
C SER A 283 12.11 -7.93 14.85
N ALA A 284 12.22 -6.61 14.90
CA ALA A 284 12.92 -5.88 15.95
C ALA A 284 11.93 -4.93 16.63
N ILE A 285 11.68 -5.15 17.92
CA ILE A 285 10.77 -4.35 18.74
C ILE A 285 11.61 -3.47 19.66
N ALA A 286 11.46 -2.15 19.56
CA ALA A 286 12.20 -1.16 20.35
C ALA A 286 11.29 -0.54 21.41
N THR A 287 11.48 -0.88 22.68
CA THR A 287 10.71 -0.32 23.81
C THR A 287 11.50 0.77 24.51
N ASN A 288 10.99 2.00 24.48
CA ASN A 288 11.61 3.15 25.12
C ASN A 288 11.61 2.99 26.64
N THR A 289 12.78 3.04 27.28
CA THR A 289 12.92 2.76 28.73
C THR A 289 12.32 3.85 29.63
N THR A 290 12.08 5.04 29.09
CA THR A 290 11.57 6.20 29.83
C THR A 290 10.06 6.38 29.68
N THR A 291 9.50 6.14 28.49
CA THR A 291 8.06 6.31 28.21
C THR A 291 7.28 5.00 28.24
N GLY A 292 7.95 3.85 28.07
CA GLY A 292 7.31 2.54 27.94
C GLY A 292 6.59 2.32 26.60
N LEU A 293 6.74 3.24 25.63
CA LEU A 293 6.20 3.08 24.29
C LEU A 293 7.09 2.11 23.48
N SER A 294 6.46 1.25 22.68
CA SER A 294 7.15 0.27 21.83
C SER A 294 6.86 0.56 20.36
N ASP A 295 7.89 0.39 19.54
CA ASP A 295 7.85 0.47 18.07
C ASP A 295 8.40 -0.83 17.46
N MET A 296 8.10 -1.15 16.21
CA MET A 296 8.46 -2.42 15.59
C MET A 296 8.74 -2.34 14.09
N HIS A 297 9.93 -2.75 13.68
CA HIS A 297 10.27 -3.02 12.28
C HIS A 297 10.27 -4.54 12.01
N THR A 298 10.01 -4.96 10.76
CA THR A 298 9.96 -6.39 10.37
C THR A 298 10.42 -6.61 8.92
N TRP A 299 11.25 -7.64 8.72
CA TRP A 299 11.73 -8.13 7.44
C TRP A 299 11.14 -9.52 7.11
N ILE A 300 10.89 -9.76 5.83
CA ILE A 300 10.60 -11.09 5.27
C ILE A 300 11.91 -11.67 4.71
N TRP A 301 12.54 -12.57 5.45
CA TRP A 301 13.80 -13.19 5.08
C TRP A 301 13.61 -14.55 4.40
N ARG A 302 14.04 -14.66 3.14
CA ARG A 302 13.88 -15.85 2.29
C ARG A 302 15.23 -16.54 2.10
N VAL A 303 15.34 -17.79 2.55
CA VAL A 303 16.57 -18.60 2.44
C VAL A 303 16.36 -19.69 1.40
N ALA A 304 17.24 -19.75 0.39
CA ALA A 304 17.14 -20.66 -0.75
C ALA A 304 18.34 -21.63 -0.83
N ALA A 305 18.13 -22.83 -1.39
CA ALA A 305 19.23 -23.75 -1.66
C ALA A 305 20.16 -23.18 -2.73
N THR A 306 21.47 -23.12 -2.45
CA THR A 306 22.48 -22.78 -3.47
C THR A 306 22.38 -23.77 -4.63
N ALA A 307 22.22 -23.25 -5.84
CA ALA A 307 22.19 -24.07 -7.04
C ALA A 307 23.60 -24.61 -7.34
N THR A 308 23.95 -25.73 -6.71
CA THR A 308 25.22 -26.43 -6.93
C THR A 308 25.33 -26.85 -8.40
N VAL A 309 26.07 -26.06 -9.17
CA VAL A 309 26.48 -26.43 -10.52
C VAL A 309 27.41 -27.64 -10.42
N THR A 310 26.85 -28.83 -10.64
CA THR A 310 27.64 -30.04 -10.80
C THR A 310 28.70 -29.78 -11.86
N PRO A 311 30.01 -29.88 -11.55
CA PRO A 311 31.03 -29.74 -12.57
C PRO A 311 30.82 -30.86 -13.58
N THR A 312 30.63 -30.49 -14.85
CA THR A 312 30.69 -31.44 -15.96
C THR A 312 32.03 -32.15 -15.86
N GLU A 313 32.03 -33.47 -15.70
CA GLU A 313 33.27 -34.25 -15.78
C GLU A 313 33.84 -34.09 -17.20
N GLU A 314 34.89 -33.28 -17.30
CA GLU A 314 35.78 -33.26 -18.46
C GLU A 314 36.48 -34.63 -18.48
N VAL A 315 36.00 -35.52 -19.34
CA VAL A 315 36.46 -36.92 -19.37
C VAL A 315 37.91 -36.95 -19.87
N ASP A 316 38.80 -37.19 -18.91
CA ASP A 316 40.25 -37.20 -19.07
C ASP A 316 40.72 -38.13 -20.21
N GLU A 317 41.83 -37.77 -20.86
CA GLU A 317 42.23 -38.35 -22.16
C GLU A 317 42.58 -39.84 -22.09
N ILE A 318 42.20 -40.60 -23.14
CA ILE A 318 42.73 -41.94 -23.39
C ILE A 318 43.90 -41.84 -24.40
N PRO A 319 45.17 -42.03 -23.98
CA PRO A 319 46.31 -42.03 -24.89
C PRO A 319 46.33 -43.27 -25.83
N PRO A 320 47.06 -43.21 -26.96
CA PRO A 320 46.58 -43.78 -28.21
C PRO A 320 46.91 -45.27 -28.45
N ALA A 321 46.09 -45.90 -29.30
CA ALA A 321 46.43 -47.12 -30.02
C ALA A 321 46.87 -46.77 -31.46
N GLU A 322 48.08 -47.19 -31.83
CA GLU A 322 48.79 -46.82 -33.06
C GLU A 322 48.65 -47.89 -34.16
N ILE A 323 47.97 -47.59 -35.29
CA ILE A 323 48.19 -48.22 -36.61
C ILE A 323 47.94 -47.18 -37.75
N GLU A 324 48.84 -47.19 -38.74
CA GLU A 324 48.89 -46.43 -40.02
C GLU A 324 47.68 -46.70 -40.97
N VAL A 325 47.28 -45.94 -42.01
CA VAL A 325 47.76 -44.76 -42.81
C VAL A 325 46.48 -44.08 -43.46
N GLU A 326 46.42 -43.05 -44.34
CA GLU A 326 47.38 -42.33 -45.22
C GLU A 326 46.92 -40.87 -45.57
N ALA A 327 47.69 -40.19 -46.43
CA ALA A 327 47.46 -39.00 -47.27
C ALA A 327 46.16 -38.14 -47.19
N THR A 328 46.27 -36.94 -46.59
CA THR A 328 46.54 -35.63 -47.26
C THR A 328 45.85 -35.31 -48.63
N PRO A 329 45.39 -34.06 -48.95
CA PRO A 329 45.59 -32.75 -48.27
C PRO A 329 44.34 -31.86 -48.01
N THR A 330 44.56 -30.81 -47.20
CA THR A 330 43.74 -29.60 -47.02
C THR A 330 43.72 -28.67 -48.26
N PRO A 331 42.78 -27.70 -48.32
CA PRO A 331 43.22 -26.33 -48.64
C PRO A 331 42.69 -25.25 -47.67
N THR A 332 43.60 -24.36 -47.27
CA THR A 332 43.38 -23.19 -46.39
C THR A 332 42.78 -22.00 -47.16
N LEU A 333 41.92 -21.20 -46.52
CA LEU A 333 41.85 -19.74 -46.75
C LEU A 333 41.58 -18.97 -45.45
N ALA A 334 42.03 -17.70 -45.43
CA ALA A 334 42.13 -16.83 -44.25
C ALA A 334 41.09 -15.66 -44.29
N PRO A 335 40.99 -14.80 -43.26
CA PRO A 335 39.77 -14.02 -42.98
C PRO A 335 39.59 -12.76 -43.84
N ARG A 336 38.37 -12.19 -43.83
CA ARG A 336 38.03 -10.92 -44.49
C ARG A 336 37.56 -9.85 -43.49
N ILE A 337 38.12 -8.65 -43.64
CA ILE A 337 38.04 -7.48 -42.76
C ILE A 337 36.82 -6.56 -42.99
N THR A 338 36.42 -5.87 -41.92
CA THR A 338 35.39 -4.83 -41.83
C THR A 338 35.83 -3.47 -42.41
N PRO A 339 34.90 -2.64 -42.91
CA PRO A 339 35.07 -1.18 -42.94
C PRO A 339 33.88 -0.35 -42.41
N LYS A 340 34.19 0.85 -41.88
CA LYS A 340 33.32 1.94 -41.37
C LYS A 340 34.18 3.23 -41.34
N PRO A 341 33.68 4.50 -41.33
CA PRO A 341 32.40 5.10 -41.79
C PRO A 341 32.59 6.21 -42.85
N THR A 342 31.50 6.73 -43.46
CA THR A 342 31.45 8.09 -44.06
C THR A 342 30.05 8.73 -43.99
N ALA A 343 30.01 10.04 -43.73
CA ALA A 343 28.92 11.01 -43.96
C ALA A 343 29.58 12.34 -44.44
N PRO A 344 28.92 13.49 -44.75
CA PRO A 344 27.49 13.86 -44.64
C PRO A 344 26.92 14.67 -45.86
N SER A 345 25.68 15.19 -45.77
CA SER A 345 25.27 16.55 -46.25
C SER A 345 23.84 16.94 -45.82
N THR A 346 23.50 18.24 -45.93
CA THR A 346 22.30 18.92 -45.36
C THR A 346 21.53 19.71 -46.44
N THR A 347 20.23 20.06 -46.22
CA THR A 347 19.56 21.32 -46.64
C THR A 347 18.14 21.44 -46.00
N ASP A 348 17.70 22.65 -45.65
CA ASP A 348 16.39 23.04 -45.05
C ASP A 348 15.22 23.25 -46.05
N GLU A 349 13.98 23.38 -45.53
CA GLU A 349 13.09 24.53 -45.87
C GLU A 349 11.88 24.72 -44.91
N LYS A 350 11.32 25.95 -44.79
CA LYS A 350 10.22 26.32 -43.86
C LYS A 350 9.48 27.65 -44.18
N PRO A 351 8.13 27.69 -44.18
CA PRO A 351 7.33 28.80 -43.58
C PRO A 351 6.10 28.30 -42.76
N THR A 352 5.43 28.95 -41.78
CA THR A 352 5.18 30.36 -41.35
C THR A 352 3.89 31.00 -41.96
N SER A 353 2.85 31.50 -41.25
CA SER A 353 2.34 31.36 -39.85
C SER A 353 1.01 32.17 -39.58
N THR A 354 0.09 31.68 -38.71
CA THR A 354 -0.96 32.46 -37.93
C THR A 354 -2.15 33.06 -38.74
N PRO A 355 -3.35 33.49 -38.22
CA PRO A 355 -3.84 33.69 -36.82
C PRO A 355 -5.29 33.22 -36.43
N THR A 356 -5.68 33.48 -35.17
CA THR A 356 -6.97 33.29 -34.42
C THR A 356 -7.84 34.60 -34.35
N PRO A 357 -8.91 34.84 -33.51
CA PRO A 357 -9.84 34.04 -32.64
C PRO A 357 -11.35 34.42 -32.94
N PRO A 358 -12.35 34.58 -32.02
CA PRO A 358 -12.66 34.05 -30.66
C PRO A 358 -14.09 33.45 -30.48
N GLY A 359 -14.44 32.91 -29.29
CA GLY A 359 -15.86 32.74 -28.90
C GLY A 359 -16.20 31.92 -27.63
N PHE A 360 -16.64 32.63 -26.57
CA PHE A 360 -17.47 32.19 -25.43
C PHE A 360 -16.95 31.18 -24.38
N GLU A 361 -17.03 31.62 -23.11
CA GLU A 361 -17.01 30.80 -21.90
C GLU A 361 -18.37 30.09 -21.68
N ALA A 362 -18.35 28.94 -21.01
CA ALA A 362 -19.54 28.37 -20.35
C ALA A 362 -19.10 27.59 -19.10
N ILE A 363 -19.46 28.08 -17.92
CA ILE A 363 -19.20 27.39 -16.65
C ILE A 363 -20.22 26.24 -16.51
N LEU A 364 -19.75 24.99 -16.55
CA LEU A 364 -20.53 23.82 -16.19
C LEU A 364 -19.68 22.86 -15.35
N ALA A 365 -20.01 22.75 -14.06
CA ALA A 365 -19.55 21.64 -13.24
C ALA A 365 -20.28 20.36 -13.71
N ILE A 366 -19.53 19.29 -13.97
CA ILE A 366 -20.10 17.99 -14.34
C ILE A 366 -19.36 16.92 -13.52
N ALA A 367 -20.04 16.31 -12.56
CA ALA A 367 -19.58 15.06 -11.96
C ALA A 367 -19.74 13.93 -12.98
N VAL A 368 -18.67 13.19 -13.29
CA VAL A 368 -18.67 12.13 -14.31
C VAL A 368 -18.21 10.79 -13.73
N MET A 369 -19.14 10.12 -13.06
CA MET A 369 -19.17 8.66 -12.91
C MET A 369 -20.66 8.22 -12.90
N PRO A 370 -21.04 7.03 -13.39
CA PRO A 370 -20.26 6.04 -14.14
C PRO A 370 -20.84 5.76 -15.55
N ILE A 371 -19.99 5.78 -16.59
CA ILE A 371 -20.38 5.37 -17.96
C ILE A 371 -19.75 4.02 -18.39
N ALA A 372 -18.62 3.62 -17.80
CA ALA A 372 -17.91 2.39 -18.15
C ALA A 372 -18.79 1.12 -18.10
N TYR A 373 -19.64 1.01 -17.07
CA TYR A 373 -20.43 -0.21 -16.79
C TYR A 373 -21.46 -0.59 -17.86
N ASN A 374 -21.91 0.34 -18.71
CA ASN A 374 -23.01 0.09 -19.66
C ASN A 374 -22.58 -0.32 -21.08
N LEU A 375 -21.28 -0.28 -21.42
CA LEU A 375 -20.84 -0.55 -22.81
C LEU A 375 -20.45 -2.00 -23.10
N LEU A 376 -20.07 -2.81 -22.11
CA LEU A 376 -19.77 -4.23 -22.34
C LEU A 376 -21.03 -5.12 -22.51
N ARG A 377 -22.17 -4.75 -21.89
CA ARG A 377 -23.39 -5.61 -21.86
C ARG A 377 -24.20 -5.66 -23.18
N ARG A 378 -23.67 -5.14 -24.29
CA ARG A 378 -24.32 -5.17 -25.63
C ARG A 378 -23.51 -5.82 -26.74
N GLY A 379 -22.36 -6.43 -26.42
CA GLY A 379 -21.48 -7.10 -27.40
C GLY A 379 -21.76 -8.59 -27.66
N GLY A 380 -22.87 -9.17 -27.20
CA GLY A 380 -23.05 -10.63 -27.25
C GLY A 380 -24.49 -11.15 -27.19
N ARG A 381 -25.21 -11.11 -28.32
CA ARG A 381 -26.29 -12.08 -28.63
C ARG A 381 -26.63 -12.12 -30.12
#